data_AF-A0A3F3Q6R2-F1
#
_entry.id   AF-A0A3F3Q6R2-F1
#
_cell.length_a   1.000
_cell.length_b   1.000
_cell.length_c   1.000
_cell.angle_alpha   90.00
_cell.angle_beta   90.00
_cell.angle_gamma   90.00
#
_symmetry.space_group_name_H-M   'P 1'
#
loop_
_entity.id
_entity.type
_entity.pdbx_description
1 polymer ?
#
loop_
_entity_poly.entity_id
_entity_poly.type
_entity_poly.pdbx_seq_one_letter_code
_entity_poly.pdbx_strand_id
1 'polypeptide(L)'
;MSLEAASKIDAEEDTIFAAEPEEGEAEAAGAGEAKVVMDEPSLELLSGSTVDYTMELIGSQFKIVDNPRATSNCGCGTSFDVQD
;
A
#
# COMPACT_ATOMS: atom_id res chain seq x y z
N MET A 1 -6.15 4.44 5.19
CA MET A 1 -5.64 3.08 5.45
C MET A 1 -5.24 3.03 6.92
N SER A 2 -5.73 2.04 7.68
CA SER A 2 -5.35 1.84 9.09
C SER A 2 -4.45 0.62 9.19
N LEU A 3 -3.55 0.60 10.18
CA LEU A 3 -2.77 -0.59 10.49
C LEU A 3 -3.68 -1.64 11.12
N GLU A 4 -3.69 -2.83 10.54
CA GLU A 4 -4.46 -4.00 11.01
C GLU A 4 -3.49 -5.03 11.61
N ALA A 5 -3.99 -5.82 12.56
CA ALA A 5 -3.19 -6.89 13.14
C ALA A 5 -2.98 -8.02 12.12
N ALA A 6 -1.76 -8.57 12.08
CA ALA A 6 -1.41 -9.67 11.18
C ALA A 6 -2.30 -10.93 11.35
N SER A 7 -2.97 -11.09 12.49
CA SER A 7 -3.93 -12.17 12.73
C SER A 7 -5.18 -12.11 11.86
N LYS A 8 -5.41 -11.00 11.15
CA LYS A 8 -6.53 -10.84 10.21
C LYS A 8 -6.18 -11.23 8.77
N ILE A 9 -4.92 -11.52 8.48
CA ILE A 9 -4.48 -11.88 7.14
C ILE A 9 -4.93 -13.30 6.84
N ASP A 10 -5.64 -13.49 5.74
CA ASP A 10 -6.01 -14.79 5.21
C ASP A 10 -5.02 -15.22 4.12
N ALA A 11 -4.25 -16.28 4.37
CA ALA A 11 -3.22 -16.71 3.42
C ALA A 11 -3.79 -17.34 2.13
N GLU A 12 -5.08 -17.67 2.07
CA GLU A 12 -5.72 -18.21 0.87
C GLU A 12 -6.24 -17.09 -0.05
N GLU A 13 -6.64 -15.95 0.51
CA GLU A 13 -7.30 -14.85 -0.21
C GLU A 13 -6.44 -13.58 -0.31
N ASP A 14 -5.45 -13.40 0.58
CA ASP A 14 -4.61 -12.21 0.63
C ASP A 14 -3.21 -12.46 0.04
N THR A 15 -2.73 -11.46 -0.70
CA THR A 15 -1.34 -11.39 -1.17
C THR A 15 -0.53 -10.43 -0.30
N ILE A 16 0.64 -10.89 0.14
CA ILE A 16 1.56 -10.13 1.01
C ILE A 16 2.79 -9.67 0.20
N PHE A 17 2.99 -8.36 0.13
CA PHE A 17 4.20 -7.74 -0.38
C PHE A 17 5.08 -7.29 0.79
N ALA A 18 6.33 -7.76 0.82
CA ALA A 18 7.34 -7.35 1.79
C ALA A 18 8.54 -6.78 1.05
N ALA A 19 9.16 -5.75 1.62
CA ALA A 19 10.44 -5.26 1.11
C ALA A 19 11.50 -6.35 1.27
N GLU A 20 12.23 -6.63 0.19
CA GLU A 20 13.44 -7.45 0.30
C GLU A 20 14.47 -6.66 1.12
N PRO A 21 15.07 -7.25 2.17
CA PRO A 21 16.10 -6.57 2.92
C PRO A 21 17.30 -6.33 2.01
N GLU A 22 17.73 -5.08 1.85
CA GLU A 22 19.01 -4.82 1.19
C GLU A 22 20.13 -5.43 2.04
N GLU A 23 21.06 -6.14 1.41
CA GLU A 23 22.22 -6.77 2.08
C GLU A 23 23.05 -5.68 2.81
N GLY A 24 22.82 -5.54 4.12
CA GLY A 24 23.46 -4.51 4.95
C GLY A 24 22.55 -3.92 6.02
N GLU A 25 21.23 -4.02 5.85
CA GLU A 25 20.25 -3.67 6.88
C GLU A 25 19.97 -4.89 7.77
N ALA A 26 21.05 -5.40 8.39
CA ALA A 26 20.93 -6.36 9.47
C ALA A 26 20.27 -5.66 10.66
N GLU A 27 18.99 -5.95 10.85
CA GLU A 27 18.24 -5.70 12.07
C GLU A 27 18.44 -4.29 12.62
N ALA A 28 17.75 -3.31 12.03
CA ALA A 28 17.34 -2.15 12.81
C ALA A 28 16.45 -2.69 13.96
N ALA A 29 17.07 -3.06 15.08
CA ALA A 29 16.46 -3.62 16.26
C ALA A 29 15.44 -2.61 16.83
N GLY A 30 14.23 -2.61 16.27
CA GLY A 30 13.17 -1.66 16.57
C GLY A 30 12.30 -1.22 15.38
N ALA A 31 12.77 -1.32 14.13
CA ALA A 31 11.94 -1.05 12.97
C ALA A 31 11.24 -2.33 12.52
N GLY A 32 9.91 -2.38 12.64
CA GLY A 32 9.13 -3.51 12.14
C GLY A 32 9.28 -3.67 10.62
N GLU A 33 9.18 -4.91 10.14
CA GLU A 33 9.11 -5.23 8.72
C GLU A 33 7.82 -4.65 8.12
N ALA A 34 7.94 -3.71 7.18
CA ALA A 34 6.79 -3.11 6.52
C ALA A 34 6.19 -4.12 5.52
N LYS A 35 4.92 -4.45 5.71
CA LYS A 35 4.16 -5.35 4.84
C LYS A 35 2.95 -4.63 4.27
N VAL A 36 2.72 -4.83 2.99
CA VAL A 36 1.48 -4.44 2.32
C VAL A 36 0.70 -5.72 2.04
N VAL A 37 -0.55 -5.77 2.48
CA VAL A 37 -1.44 -6.91 2.30
C VAL A 37 -2.61 -6.45 1.45
N MET A 38 -2.97 -7.23 0.44
CA MET A 38 -4.00 -6.86 -0.52
C MET A 38 -4.81 -8.08 -0.94
N ASP A 39 -6.13 -7.93 -0.96
CA ASP A 39 -7.08 -8.92 -1.46
C ASP A 39 -7.03 -9.02 -3.00
N GLU A 40 -7.49 -10.16 -3.52
CA GLU A 40 -7.47 -10.47 -4.96
C GLU A 40 -8.23 -9.44 -5.84
N PRO A 41 -9.46 -8.98 -5.51
CA PRO A 41 -10.11 -7.91 -6.25
C PRO A 41 -9.31 -6.60 -6.27
N SER A 42 -8.71 -6.21 -5.14
CA SER A 42 -7.88 -5.01 -5.06
C SER A 42 -6.61 -5.11 -5.92
N LEU A 43 -6.00 -6.30 -6.04
CA LEU A 43 -4.86 -6.54 -6.92
C LEU A 43 -5.15 -6.17 -8.38
N GLU A 44 -6.34 -6.52 -8.88
CA GLU A 44 -6.72 -6.23 -10.27
C GLU A 44 -6.87 -4.72 -10.54
N LEU A 45 -7.33 -3.98 -9.53
CA LEU A 45 -7.56 -2.53 -9.61
C LEU A 45 -6.29 -1.71 -9.39
N LEU A 46 -5.34 -2.24 -8.62
CA LEU A 46 -4.13 -1.55 -8.18
C LEU A 46 -2.86 -2.04 -8.86
N SER A 47 -2.94 -3.06 -9.72
CA SER A 47 -1.80 -3.58 -10.48
C SER A 47 -1.04 -2.47 -11.22
N GLY A 48 0.26 -2.38 -10.97
CA GLY A 48 1.14 -1.35 -11.54
C GLY A 48 1.07 0.02 -10.86
N SER A 49 0.27 0.19 -9.80
CA SER A 49 0.23 1.40 -9.00
C SER A 49 1.37 1.44 -7.98
N THR A 50 1.68 2.64 -7.48
CA THR A 50 2.67 2.84 -6.41
C THR A 50 1.97 3.26 -5.12
N VAL A 51 2.37 2.65 -4.00
CA VAL A 51 1.97 3.10 -2.66
C VAL A 51 3.02 4.10 -2.18
N ASP A 52 2.60 5.35 -1.96
CA ASP A 52 3.47 6.42 -1.49
C ASP A 52 3.07 6.88 -0.07
N TYR A 53 4.05 7.21 0.76
CA TYR A 53 3.83 7.76 2.10
C TYR A 53 4.19 9.23 2.12
N THR A 54 3.17 10.09 2.28
CA THR A 54 3.35 11.54 2.29
C THR A 54 3.14 12.11 3.68
N MET A 55 4.01 13.05 4.07
CA MET A 55 3.87 13.85 5.30
C MET A 55 3.68 15.32 4.95
N GLU A 56 2.52 15.85 5.26
CA GLU A 56 2.15 17.25 5.04
C GLU A 56 1.90 17.94 6.40
N LEU A 57 1.78 19.27 6.39
CA LEU A 57 1.51 20.05 7.62
C LEU A 57 0.23 19.62 8.34
N ILE A 58 -0.77 19.15 7.59
CA ILE A 58 -2.08 18.75 8.12
C ILE A 58 -2.11 17.29 8.60
N GLY A 59 -1.07 16.51 8.33
CA GLY A 59 -1.01 15.11 8.71
C GLY A 59 -0.18 14.25 7.74
N SER A 60 -0.11 12.97 8.05
CA SER A 60 0.57 11.98 7.23
C SER A 60 -0.39 10.89 6.77
N GLN A 61 -0.21 10.41 5.54
CA GLN A 61 -1.06 9.38 4.96
C GLN A 61 -0.34 8.58 3.88
N PHE A 62 -0.79 7.34 3.71
CA PHE A 62 -0.52 6.53 2.53
C PHE A 62 -1.46 6.93 1.39
N LYS A 63 -0.90 7.09 0.19
CA LYS A 63 -1.61 7.43 -1.05
C LYS A 63 -1.29 6.37 -2.10
N ILE A 64 -2.26 6.10 -2.97
CA ILE A 64 -2.02 5.36 -4.22
C ILE A 64 -1.73 6.39 -5.30
N VAL A 65 -0.58 6.28 -5.94
CA VAL A 65 -0.15 7.14 -7.05
C VAL A 65 0.17 6.31 -8.28
N ASP A 66 0.19 6.96 -9.44
CA ASP A 66 0.51 6.33 -10.73
C ASP A 66 -0.32 5.08 -11.06
N ASN A 67 -1.58 5.01 -10.62
CA ASN A 67 -2.47 3.90 -10.96
C ASN A 67 -2.83 3.94 -12.46
N PRO A 68 -2.38 2.98 -13.29
CA PRO A 68 -2.64 2.98 -14.73
C PRO A 68 -4.12 2.81 -15.10
N ARG A 69 -4.95 2.34 -14.16
CA ARG A 69 -6.39 2.14 -14.33
C ARG A 69 -7.22 3.33 -13.85
N ALA A 70 -6.61 4.31 -13.19
CA ALA A 70 -7.31 5.48 -12.72
C ALA A 70 -7.62 6.45 -13.87
N THR A 71 -8.88 6.86 -13.96
CA THR A 71 -9.38 7.84 -14.95
C THR A 71 -9.39 9.25 -14.39
N SER A 72 -9.62 9.37 -13.09
CA SER A 72 -9.70 10.63 -12.38
C SER A 72 -9.22 10.42 -10.95
N ASN A 73 -8.66 11.47 -10.35
CA ASN A 73 -8.25 11.48 -8.95
C ASN A 73 -9.01 12.59 -8.23
N CYS A 74 -9.43 12.33 -7.00
CA CYS A 74 -9.98 13.36 -6.12
C CYS A 74 -8.88 14.39 -5.78
N GLY A 75 -9.23 15.67 -5.69
CA GLY A 75 -8.27 16.75 -5.47
C GLY A 75 -7.46 16.66 -4.17
N CYS A 76 -7.93 15.90 -3.17
CA CYS A 76 -7.17 15.60 -1.94
C CYS A 76 -6.30 14.34 -2.03
N GLY A 77 -6.34 13.62 -3.16
CA GLY A 77 -5.51 12.44 -3.42
C GLY A 77 -5.88 11.19 -2.59
N THR A 78 -7.06 11.15 -1.98
CA THR A 78 -7.49 10.00 -1.15
C THR A 78 -8.40 9.01 -1.89
N SER A 79 -8.86 9.33 -3.09
CA SER A 79 -9.72 8.46 -3.91
C SER A 79 -9.52 8.71 -5.40
N PHE A 80 -9.91 7.72 -6.21
CA PHE A 80 -9.81 7.75 -7.67
C PHE A 80 -10.99 6.97 -8.28
N ASP A 81 -11.36 7.31 -9.51
CA ASP A 81 -12.31 6.54 -10.32
C ASP A 81 -11.54 5.62 -11.28
N VAL A 82 -12.00 4.39 -11.46
CA VAL A 82 -11.42 3.43 -12.40
C VAL A 82 -12.22 3.38 -13.71
N GLN A 83 -11.55 3.09 -14.82
CA GLN A 83 -12.23 2.81 -16.09
C GLN A 83 -12.67 1.34 -16.09
N ASP A 84 -13.97 1.10 -16.26
CA ASP A 84 -14.53 -0.24 -16.54
C ASP A 84 -14.00 -0.82 -17.86
#